data_AF-A0A662KG65-F1
#
_entry.id   AF-A0A662KG65-F1
#
_cell.length_a   1.000
_cell.length_b   1.000
_cell.length_c   1.000
_cell.angle_alpha   90.00
_cell.angle_beta   90.00
_cell.angle_gamma   90.00
#
_symmetry.space_group_name_H-M   'P 1'
#
loop_
_entity.id
_entity.type
_entity.pdbx_description
1 polymer ?
#
loop_
_entity_poly.entity_id
_entity_poly.type
_entity_poly.pdbx_seq_one_letter_code
_entity_poly.pdbx_strand_id
1 'polypeptide(L)'
;MKLKYAPCGALCEICRDFKRERCKGCVETKGKPWFLKRFTKFDVCPIYECVTNRKLSKCIDCDEFPCKKFLDWYNPRIGFFRSSLARVGSLFLRKKLGTRKWKKVLIEHEG
;
A
#
# COMPACT_ATOMS: atom_id res chain seq x y z
N MET A 1 -11.08 -6.80 12.01
CA MET A 1 -11.00 -5.38 11.63
C MET A 1 -11.07 -5.27 10.11
N LYS A 2 -11.83 -4.30 9.55
CA LYS A 2 -11.97 -4.12 8.09
C LYS A 2 -11.09 -2.96 7.63
N LEU A 3 -10.05 -3.24 6.83
CA LEU A 3 -9.22 -2.21 6.20
C LEU A 3 -10.07 -1.40 5.21
N LYS A 4 -9.95 -0.07 5.23
CA LYS A 4 -10.64 0.83 4.29
C LYS A 4 -9.76 1.28 3.11
N TYR A 5 -8.44 1.21 3.27
CA TYR A 5 -7.45 1.63 2.27
C TYR A 5 -6.27 0.67 2.31
N ALA A 6 -5.43 0.71 1.27
CA ALA A 6 -4.19 -0.06 1.29
C ALA A 6 -3.32 0.36 2.49
N PRO A 7 -2.81 -0.59 3.28
CA PRO A 7 -2.11 -0.27 4.52
C PRO A 7 -0.68 0.26 4.29
N CYS A 8 -0.15 0.08 3.08
CA CYS A 8 1.19 0.50 2.67
C CYS A 8 1.31 1.95 2.18
N GLY A 9 0.22 2.72 2.19
CA GLY A 9 0.21 4.09 1.65
C GLY A 9 -0.03 4.16 0.14
N ALA A 10 -0.44 3.07 -0.51
CA ALA A 10 -0.99 3.12 -1.85
C ALA A 10 -2.40 3.73 -1.84
N LEU A 11 -2.73 4.48 -2.90
CA LEU A 11 -4.07 4.98 -3.17
C LEU A 11 -4.54 4.39 -4.51
N CYS A 12 -5.70 3.72 -4.52
CA CYS A 12 -6.17 3.02 -5.71
C CYS A 12 -6.69 4.02 -6.77
N GLU A 13 -7.20 5.15 -6.32
CA GLU A 13 -7.74 6.22 -7.15
C GLU A 13 -6.70 6.86 -8.09
N ILE A 14 -5.41 6.70 -7.81
CA ILE A 14 -4.30 7.15 -8.67
C ILE A 14 -3.59 5.98 -9.37
N CYS A 15 -4.04 4.73 -9.14
CA CYS A 15 -3.43 3.55 -9.72
C CYS A 15 -3.95 3.31 -11.14
N ARG A 16 -3.05 3.27 -12.13
CA ARG A 16 -3.40 3.02 -13.54
C ARG A 16 -4.20 1.73 -13.75
N ASP A 17 -3.83 0.64 -13.07
CA ASP A 17 -4.52 -0.64 -13.23
C ASP A 17 -5.91 -0.67 -12.60
N PHE A 18 -6.09 0.09 -11.51
CA PHE A 18 -7.39 0.25 -10.89
C PHE A 18 -8.31 1.11 -11.77
N LYS A 19 -7.79 2.24 -12.29
CA LYS A 19 -8.52 3.10 -13.25
C LYS A 19 -8.94 2.35 -14.53
N ARG A 20 -8.16 1.36 -14.98
CA ARG A 20 -8.47 0.51 -16.14
C ARG A 20 -9.27 -0.74 -15.81
N GLU A 21 -9.81 -0.84 -14.59
CA GLU A 21 -10.62 -1.98 -14.12
C GLU A 21 -9.91 -3.35 -14.16
N ARG A 22 -8.58 -3.38 -14.35
CA ARG A 22 -7.76 -4.60 -14.32
C ARG A 22 -7.49 -5.08 -12.89
N CYS A 23 -7.77 -4.24 -11.90
CA CYS A 23 -7.54 -4.50 -10.49
C CYS A 23 -8.74 -4.03 -9.67
N LYS A 24 -9.31 -4.91 -8.82
CA LYS A 24 -10.37 -4.53 -7.87
C LYS A 24 -9.86 -3.82 -6.61
N GLY A 25 -8.54 -3.60 -6.51
CA GLY A 25 -7.91 -2.94 -5.37
C GLY A 25 -7.59 -3.89 -4.21
N CYS A 26 -6.62 -3.51 -3.37
CA CYS A 26 -6.08 -4.40 -2.33
C CYS A 26 -7.09 -4.74 -1.23
N VAL A 27 -8.01 -3.82 -0.91
CA VAL A 27 -9.01 -4.05 0.15
C VAL A 27 -10.03 -5.08 -0.30
N GLU A 28 -10.62 -4.88 -1.49
CA GLU A 28 -11.64 -5.76 -2.05
C GLU A 28 -11.09 -7.16 -2.31
N THR A 29 -9.87 -7.24 -2.83
CA THR A 29 -9.20 -8.52 -3.11
C THR A 29 -8.57 -9.18 -1.89
N LYS A 30 -8.75 -8.62 -0.67
CA LYS A 30 -8.10 -9.11 0.56
C LYS A 30 -6.58 -9.30 0.41
N GLY A 31 -5.93 -8.32 -0.21
CA GLY A 31 -4.47 -8.33 -0.43
C GLY A 31 -4.02 -9.12 -1.64
N LYS A 32 -4.91 -9.47 -2.58
CA LYS A 32 -4.60 -10.27 -3.78
C LYS A 32 -4.74 -9.44 -5.08
N PRO A 33 -3.92 -8.38 -5.30
CA PRO A 33 -3.98 -7.63 -6.54
C PRO A 33 -3.58 -8.52 -7.73
N TRP A 34 -4.12 -8.21 -8.92
CA TRP A 34 -3.97 -9.03 -10.14
C TRP A 34 -2.51 -9.42 -10.47
N PHE A 35 -1.58 -8.51 -10.21
CA PHE A 35 -0.18 -8.66 -10.56
C PHE A 35 0.57 -9.60 -9.60
N LEU A 36 0.03 -9.85 -8.40
CA LEU A 36 0.78 -10.51 -7.34
C LEU A 36 1.23 -11.91 -7.73
N LYS A 37 0.30 -12.75 -8.20
CA LYS A 37 0.59 -14.11 -8.67
C LYS A 37 1.39 -14.13 -9.97
N ARG A 38 1.32 -13.05 -10.76
CA ARG A 38 1.99 -12.98 -12.07
C ARG A 38 3.48 -12.65 -11.95
N PHE A 39 3.86 -11.84 -10.96
CA PHE A 39 5.22 -11.33 -10.82
C PHE A 39 5.90 -11.74 -9.50
N THR A 40 5.18 -12.46 -8.63
CA THR A 40 5.72 -12.92 -7.35
C THR A 40 5.22 -14.33 -7.04
N LYS A 41 5.88 -15.01 -6.11
CA LYS A 41 5.47 -16.33 -5.59
C LYS A 41 4.39 -16.28 -4.51
N PHE A 42 3.87 -15.09 -4.18
CA PHE A 42 2.94 -14.92 -3.07
C PHE A 42 1.48 -14.96 -3.52
N ASP A 43 0.64 -15.65 -2.76
CA ASP A 43 -0.82 -15.65 -2.98
C ASP A 43 -1.51 -14.42 -2.38
N VAL A 44 -0.95 -13.86 -1.30
CA VAL A 44 -1.42 -12.66 -0.61
C VAL A 44 -0.24 -11.71 -0.43
N CYS A 45 -0.48 -10.40 -0.61
CA CYS A 45 0.53 -9.37 -0.42
C CYS A 45 1.10 -9.45 1.01
N PRO A 46 2.42 -9.65 1.19
CA PRO A 46 3.03 -9.83 2.51
C PRO A 46 2.79 -8.66 3.47
N ILE A 47 2.64 -7.44 2.93
CA ILE A 47 2.36 -6.24 3.72
C ILE A 47 0.89 -6.21 4.17
N TYR A 48 -0.03 -6.59 3.29
CA TYR A 48 -1.46 -6.64 3.62
C TYR A 48 -1.73 -7.72 4.68
N GLU A 49 -1.15 -8.91 4.49
CA GLU A 49 -1.24 -10.02 5.45
C GLU A 49 -0.66 -9.62 6.81
N CYS A 50 0.55 -9.05 6.84
CA CYS A 50 1.20 -8.63 8.08
C CYS A 50 0.35 -7.65 8.89
N VAL A 51 -0.24 -6.65 8.22
CA VAL A 51 -1.06 -5.63 8.87
C VAL A 51 -2.38 -6.21 9.38
N THR A 52 -2.97 -7.14 8.63
CA THR A 52 -4.20 -7.85 9.04
C THR A 52 -3.95 -8.71 10.27
N ASN A 53 -2.86 -9.49 10.29
CA ASN A 53 -2.50 -10.37 11.40
C ASN A 53 -2.17 -9.57 12.67
N ARG A 54 -1.49 -8.43 12.54
CA ARG A 54 -1.19 -7.52 13.65
C ARG A 54 -2.38 -6.63 14.05
N LYS A 55 -3.54 -6.76 13.39
CA LYS A 55 -4.73 -5.93 13.62
C LYS A 55 -4.44 -4.42 13.57
N LEU A 56 -3.60 -3.99 12.63
CA LEU A 56 -3.25 -2.59 12.39
C LEU A 56 -4.01 -2.01 11.17
N SER A 57 -4.16 -0.69 11.10
CA SER A 57 -4.90 -0.04 10.01
C SER A 57 -4.01 0.36 8.82
N LYS A 58 -2.74 0.65 9.11
CA LYS A 58 -1.70 1.08 8.17
C LYS A 58 -0.33 0.77 8.77
N CYS A 59 0.68 0.59 7.93
CA CYS A 59 2.01 0.17 8.38
C CYS A 59 2.64 1.15 9.38
N ILE A 60 2.38 2.46 9.25
CA ILE A 60 2.90 3.51 10.15
C ILE A 60 2.27 3.52 11.56
N ASP A 61 1.30 2.64 11.80
CA ASP A 61 0.77 2.39 13.15
C ASP A 61 1.54 1.27 13.85
N CYS A 62 2.50 0.61 13.18
CA CYS A 62 3.38 -0.38 13.79
C CYS A 62 4.56 0.32 14.46
N ASP A 63 4.91 -0.10 15.67
CA ASP A 63 6.03 0.48 16.43
C ASP A 63 7.41 0.24 15.76
N GLU A 64 7.52 -0.83 14.97
CA GLU A 64 8.73 -1.14 14.20
C GLU A 64 8.80 -0.40 12.85
N PHE A 65 7.86 0.49 12.53
CA PHE A 65 7.81 1.12 11.22
C PHE A 65 8.89 2.22 11.04
N PRO A 66 9.65 2.24 9.91
CA PRO A 66 9.59 1.30 8.79
C PRO A 66 10.40 0.01 9.06
N CYS A 67 9.72 -1.13 9.11
CA CYS A 67 10.36 -2.40 9.42
C CYS A 67 11.02 -3.04 8.18
N LYS A 68 11.95 -3.97 8.40
CA LYS A 68 12.67 -4.68 7.33
C LYS A 68 11.73 -5.28 6.28
N LYS A 69 10.64 -5.96 6.70
CA LYS A 69 9.64 -6.55 5.78
C LYS A 69 9.06 -5.51 4.81
N PHE A 70 8.80 -4.30 5.30
CA PHE A 70 8.27 -3.21 4.47
C PHE A 70 9.32 -2.68 3.50
N LEU A 71 10.56 -2.48 3.97
CA LEU A 71 11.66 -1.98 3.15
C LEU A 71 12.04 -2.98 2.05
N ASP A 72 12.11 -4.28 2.37
CA ASP A 72 12.42 -5.34 1.41
C ASP A 72 11.35 -5.46 0.33
N TRP A 73 10.07 -5.38 0.73
CA TRP A 73 8.95 -5.48 -0.22
C TRP A 73 8.89 -4.30 -1.20
N TYR A 74 9.22 -3.08 -0.74
CA TYR A 74 9.25 -1.87 -1.57
C TYR A 74 10.67 -1.48 -2.00
N ASN A 75 11.58 -2.46 -2.10
CA ASN A 75 12.96 -2.22 -2.49
C ASN A 75 13.04 -1.79 -3.97
N PRO A 76 13.51 -0.57 -4.27
CA PRO A 76 13.56 -0.06 -5.65
C PRO A 76 14.50 -0.87 -6.55
N ARG A 77 15.46 -1.62 -5.99
CA ARG A 77 16.35 -2.51 -6.76
C ARG A 77 15.61 -3.67 -7.44
N ILE A 78 14.40 -3.99 -6.98
CA ILE A 78 13.55 -5.03 -7.58
C ILE A 78 12.74 -4.45 -8.78
N GLY A 79 12.73 -3.12 -8.97
CA GLY A 79 12.15 -2.41 -10.13
C GLY A 79 10.62 -2.47 -10.27
N PHE A 80 9.96 -3.39 -9.58
CA PHE A 80 8.54 -3.67 -9.76
C PHE A 80 7.61 -2.77 -8.93
N PHE A 81 8.11 -2.17 -7.85
CA PHE A 81 7.32 -1.36 -6.93
C PHE A 81 7.81 0.07 -6.82
N ARG A 82 6.89 1.01 -6.51
CA ARG A 82 7.27 2.35 -6.03
C ARG A 82 8.19 2.21 -4.81
N SER A 83 9.25 2.99 -4.80
CA SER A 83 10.27 3.05 -3.73
C SER A 83 9.66 3.08 -2.34
N SER A 84 10.30 2.38 -1.40
CA SER A 84 9.99 2.39 0.03
C SER A 84 9.88 3.82 0.57
N LEU A 85 10.74 4.74 0.14
CA LEU A 85 10.69 6.15 0.57
C LEU A 85 9.38 6.84 0.15
N ALA A 86 8.92 6.64 -1.08
CA ALA A 86 7.65 7.19 -1.55
C ALA A 86 6.47 6.64 -0.73
N ARG A 87 6.53 5.37 -0.34
CA ARG A 87 5.52 4.74 0.53
C ARG A 87 5.56 5.27 1.95
N VAL A 88 6.76 5.46 2.53
CA VAL A 88 6.93 6.09 3.84
C VAL A 88 6.39 7.52 3.83
N GLY A 89 6.75 8.32 2.83
CA GLY A 89 6.25 9.69 2.68
C GLY A 89 4.73 9.76 2.58
N SER A 90 4.13 8.90 1.74
CA SER A 90 2.66 8.79 1.65
C SER A 90 2.01 8.42 2.98
N LEU A 91 2.58 7.47 3.73
CA LEU A 91 2.07 7.07 5.04
C LEU A 91 2.21 8.16 6.08
N PHE A 92 3.33 8.88 6.08
CA PHE A 92 3.55 10.04 6.94
C PHE A 92 2.51 11.13 6.66
N LEU A 93 2.30 11.50 5.40
CA LEU A 93 1.27 12.46 5.00
C LEU A 93 -0.12 12.00 5.45
N ARG A 94 -0.43 10.70 5.32
CA ARG A 94 -1.70 10.13 5.80
C ARG A 94 -1.87 10.24 7.31
N LYS A 95 -0.81 10.01 8.08
CA LYS A 95 -0.81 10.14 9.55
C LYS A 95 -0.94 11.61 9.97
N LYS A 96 -0.20 12.52 9.34
CA LYS A 96 -0.15 13.94 9.67
C LYS A 96 -1.41 14.72 9.26
N LEU A 97 -1.92 14.49 8.06
CA LEU A 97 -3.02 15.27 7.48
C LEU A 97 -4.40 14.63 7.68
N GLY A 98 -4.43 13.36 8.07
CA GLY A 98 -5.63 12.54 8.04
C GLY A 98 -5.99 12.08 6.63
N THR A 99 -6.83 11.04 6.56
CA THR A 99 -7.09 10.33 5.29
C THR A 99 -7.74 11.21 4.22
N ARG A 100 -8.66 12.12 4.58
CA ARG A 100 -9.36 12.98 3.59
C ARG A 100 -8.39 13.93 2.88
N LYS A 101 -7.53 14.64 3.61
CA LYS A 101 -6.54 15.57 3.03
C LYS A 101 -5.44 14.82 2.28
N TRP A 102 -4.96 13.71 2.83
CA TRP A 102 -3.97 12.84 2.17
C TRP A 102 -4.42 12.39 0.77
N LYS A 103 -5.69 12.00 0.61
CA LYS A 103 -6.24 11.65 -0.71
C LYS A 103 -6.15 12.80 -1.70
N LYS A 104 -6.55 14.00 -1.28
CA LYS A 104 -6.50 15.19 -2.15
C LYS A 104 -5.07 15.47 -2.61
N VAL A 105 -4.12 15.48 -1.68
CA VAL A 105 -2.69 15.69 -1.96
C VAL A 105 -2.16 14.66 -2.96
N LEU A 106 -2.46 13.37 -2.77
CA LEU A 106 -2.01 12.34 -3.71
C LEU A 106 -2.68 12.44 -5.08
N ILE A 107 -3.96 12.81 -5.15
CA ILE A 107 -4.64 12.99 -6.44
C ILE A 107 -4.05 14.20 -7.18
N GLU A 108 -3.76 15.28 -6.48
CA GLU A 108 -3.27 16.54 -7.05
C GLU A 108 -1.81 16.45 -7.51
N HIS A 109 -0.94 15.81 -6.74
CA HIS A 109 0.51 15.82 -7.01
C HIS A 109 1.06 14.50 -7.59
N GLU A 110 0.31 13.40 -7.50
CA GLU A 110 0.79 12.04 -7.84
C GLU A 110 -0.18 11.26 -8.75
N GLY A 111 -1.27 11.90 -9.20
CA GLY A 111 -2.46 11.30 -9.80
C GLY A 111 -2.50 11.11 -11.31
#